data_AF-A0A4R8LK47-F1
#
_entry.id   AF-A0A4R8LK47-F1
#
_cell.length_a   1.000
_cell.length_b   1.000
_cell.length_c   1.000
_cell.angle_alpha   90.00
_cell.angle_beta   90.00
_cell.angle_gamma   90.00
#
_symmetry.space_group_name_H-M   'P 1'
#
loop_
_entity.id
_entity.type
_entity.pdbx_description
1 polymer ?
#
loop_
_entity_poly.entity_id
_entity_poly.type
_entity_poly.pdbx_seq_one_letter_code
_entity_poly.pdbx_strand_id
1 'polypeptide(L)'
;MAVLRSWHWTSGLPFEIDPRRSGIVLFTKTNTRLSRALCKIVGDVIQSTGGHSTLDALFITSGASGEPPARSHAGKWKEWLFRSGQDARVDSLQVLGNVLEEYMDTVPASPDDLAWKENKARIEAAFAEDGLRYYRHGRVLPVGRVADSEDISQVSARLVPAKPDNVDEVVQIVIQGLRRGHAPAHISAKRSCRRPAGKSLIHLRGRAQPMK
;
A
#
# COMPACT_ATOMS: atom_id res chain seq x y z
N MET A 1 -31.15 13.97 -40.61
CA MET A 1 -29.71 14.09 -40.91
C MET A 1 -28.94 13.67 -39.67
N ALA A 2 -28.45 12.42 -39.67
CA ALA A 2 -27.61 11.87 -38.63
C ALA A 2 -26.15 12.01 -39.07
N VAL A 3 -25.30 12.54 -38.19
CA VAL A 3 -23.84 12.44 -38.34
C VAL A 3 -23.30 11.83 -37.05
N LEU A 4 -23.22 10.50 -37.07
CA LEU A 4 -22.32 9.73 -36.22
C LEU A 4 -20.89 10.07 -36.63
N ARG A 5 -20.04 10.41 -35.66
CA ARG A 5 -18.58 10.24 -35.81
C ARG A 5 -18.06 9.30 -34.74
N SER A 6 -18.00 8.05 -35.19
CA SER A 6 -17.14 6.98 -34.71
C SER A 6 -15.71 7.48 -34.43
N TRP A 7 -15.18 7.16 -33.26
CA TRP A 7 -13.74 7.14 -33.03
C TRP A 7 -13.31 5.68 -32.93
N HIS A 8 -12.64 5.23 -33.99
CA HIS A 8 -12.00 3.93 -34.05
C HIS A 8 -10.77 3.89 -33.14
N TRP A 9 -10.68 2.79 -32.41
CA TRP A 9 -9.51 2.34 -31.67
C TRP A 9 -8.49 1.79 -32.68
N THR A 10 -7.26 2.30 -32.67
CA THR A 10 -6.11 1.61 -33.26
C THR A 10 -4.99 1.52 -32.24
N SER A 11 -4.64 0.27 -32.01
CA SER A 11 -3.71 -0.31 -31.08
C SER A 11 -2.26 0.12 -31.32
N GLY A 12 -1.48 0.13 -30.23
CA GLY A 12 -0.06 -0.23 -30.29
C GLY A 12 0.91 0.84 -29.83
N LEU A 13 1.29 0.79 -28.55
CA LEU A 13 2.66 0.53 -28.12
C LEU A 13 2.61 -0.05 -26.69
N PRO A 14 3.24 -1.20 -26.42
CA PRO A 14 3.30 -1.75 -25.07
C PRO A 14 4.34 -0.95 -24.30
N PHE A 15 3.88 -0.14 -23.35
CA PHE A 15 4.76 0.32 -22.29
C PHE A 15 4.95 -0.87 -21.34
N GLU A 16 5.87 -1.76 -21.69
CA GLU A 16 6.30 -2.84 -20.82
C GLU A 16 7.08 -2.21 -19.66
N ILE A 17 6.37 -2.08 -18.53
CA ILE A 17 6.91 -1.52 -17.29
C ILE A 17 8.00 -2.49 -16.80
N ASP A 18 9.26 -2.09 -16.94
CA ASP A 18 10.41 -2.79 -16.36
C ASP A 18 10.31 -2.74 -14.81
N PRO A 19 10.10 -3.89 -14.13
CA PRO A 19 9.93 -3.92 -12.67
C PRO A 19 11.25 -3.70 -11.90
N ARG A 20 12.40 -3.47 -12.57
CA ARG A 20 13.70 -3.35 -11.90
C ARG A 20 14.19 -1.92 -11.65
N ARG A 21 13.43 -0.89 -12.04
CA ARG A 21 13.95 0.49 -12.07
C ARG A 21 13.13 1.56 -11.36
N SER A 22 12.30 1.19 -10.40
CA SER A 22 11.63 2.18 -9.55
C SER A 22 11.74 1.78 -8.09
N GLY A 23 12.62 2.47 -7.36
CA GLY A 23 12.54 2.63 -5.91
C GLY A 23 11.35 3.50 -5.49
N ILE A 24 10.24 3.43 -6.24
CA ILE A 24 8.94 3.87 -5.76
C ILE A 24 8.50 2.69 -4.91
N VAL A 25 8.52 2.87 -3.59
CA VAL A 25 7.75 2.02 -2.69
C VAL A 25 6.31 2.14 -3.19
N LEU A 26 5.89 1.20 -4.04
CA LEU A 26 4.49 1.01 -4.34
C LEU A 26 3.87 0.77 -2.98
N PHE A 27 3.19 1.78 -2.44
CA PHE A 27 2.19 1.58 -1.41
C PHE A 27 1.12 0.72 -2.06
N THR A 28 1.39 -0.59 -2.16
CA THR A 28 0.41 -1.59 -2.49
C THR A 28 -0.70 -1.38 -1.49
N LYS A 29 -1.94 -1.21 -1.96
CA LYS A 29 -3.15 -1.14 -1.15
C LYS A 29 -3.07 -2.13 0.02
N THR A 30 -2.64 -1.65 1.19
CA THR A 30 -2.40 -2.50 2.35
C THR A 30 -3.73 -2.62 3.06
N ASN A 31 -4.46 -3.71 2.81
CA ASN A 31 -5.61 -4.04 3.64
C ASN A 31 -5.10 -4.33 5.07
N THR A 32 -5.14 -3.31 5.90
CA THR A 32 -4.74 -3.39 7.30
C THR A 32 -6.01 -3.63 8.11
N ARG A 33 -6.03 -4.75 8.83
CA ARG A 33 -7.17 -5.07 9.70
C ARG A 33 -7.23 -4.05 10.83
N LEU A 34 -8.34 -3.31 10.90
CA LEU A 34 -8.59 -2.35 11.97
C LEU A 34 -9.05 -3.09 13.24
N SER A 35 -8.53 -2.71 14.40
CA SER A 35 -8.99 -3.26 15.68
C SER A 35 -10.41 -2.78 15.99
N ARG A 36 -11.20 -3.61 16.68
CA ARG A 36 -12.55 -3.20 17.11
C ARG A 36 -12.50 -2.05 18.12
N ALA A 37 -11.44 -1.96 18.92
CA ALA A 37 -11.23 -0.90 19.89
C ALA A 37 -11.06 0.45 19.18
N LEU A 38 -10.19 0.51 18.17
CA LEU A 38 -9.98 1.70 17.34
C LEU A 38 -11.28 2.13 16.64
N CYS A 39 -11.98 1.20 15.97
CA CYS A 39 -13.25 1.50 15.30
C CYS A 39 -14.31 2.05 16.28
N LYS A 40 -14.34 1.54 17.52
CA LYS A 40 -15.26 2.04 18.56
C LYS A 40 -14.90 3.47 18.97
N ILE A 41 -13.64 3.74 19.30
CA ILE A 41 -13.19 5.07 19.74
C ILE A 41 -13.47 6.11 18.66
N VAL A 42 -13.10 5.81 17.41
CA VAL A 42 -13.34 6.71 16.28
C VAL A 42 -14.85 6.90 16.05
N GLY A 43 -15.63 5.81 16.02
CA GLY A 43 -17.09 5.90 15.88
C GLY A 43 -17.75 6.74 16.97
N ASP A 44 -17.26 6.63 18.21
CA ASP A 44 -17.77 7.38 19.37
C ASP A 44 -17.42 8.88 19.29
N VAL A 45 -16.33 9.28 18.62
CA VAL A 45 -15.94 10.69 18.44
C VAL A 45 -16.69 11.30 17.27
N ILE A 46 -16.69 10.67 16.10
CA ILE A 46 -17.25 11.27 14.88
C ILE A 46 -18.77 11.43 14.92
N GLN A 47 -19.47 10.64 15.74
CA GLN A 47 -20.92 10.78 15.88
C GLN A 47 -21.33 12.17 16.41
N SER A 48 -20.40 12.91 17.02
CA SER A 48 -20.63 14.26 17.53
C SER A 48 -20.40 15.35 16.47
N THR A 49 -19.78 15.00 15.33
CA THR A 49 -19.39 15.95 14.28
C THR A 49 -20.54 16.29 13.33
N GLY A 50 -21.49 15.38 13.11
CA GLY A 50 -22.58 15.62 12.16
C GLY A 50 -23.77 14.68 12.31
N GLY A 51 -24.83 14.97 11.54
CA GLY A 51 -26.01 14.11 11.44
C GLY A 51 -25.83 12.94 10.48
N HIS A 52 -26.84 12.05 10.43
CA HIS A 52 -26.82 10.83 9.61
C HIS A 52 -26.42 11.07 8.15
N SER A 53 -27.05 12.04 7.47
CA SER A 53 -26.82 12.30 6.05
C SER A 53 -25.41 12.81 5.76
N THR A 54 -24.87 13.68 6.62
CA THR A 54 -23.52 14.23 6.48
C THR A 54 -22.48 13.14 6.65
N LEU A 55 -22.62 12.33 7.71
CA LEU A 55 -21.69 11.24 7.98
C LEU A 55 -21.80 10.12 6.94
N ASP A 56 -23.00 9.84 6.41
CA ASP A 56 -23.16 8.89 5.30
C ASP A 56 -22.40 9.36 4.05
N ALA A 57 -22.58 10.64 3.68
CA ALA A 57 -21.84 11.22 2.57
C ALA A 57 -20.32 11.15 2.80
N LEU A 58 -19.85 11.50 4.01
CA LEU A 58 -18.43 11.45 4.38
C LEU A 58 -17.83 10.05 4.19
N PHE A 59 -18.51 9.00 4.65
CA PHE A 59 -18.04 7.62 4.48
C PHE A 59 -18.05 7.17 3.02
N ILE A 60 -19.08 7.54 2.26
CA ILE A 60 -19.17 7.23 0.83
C ILE A 60 -18.03 7.91 0.06
N THR A 61 -17.79 9.21 0.28
CA THR A 61 -16.72 9.96 -0.38
C THR A 61 -15.33 9.49 0.06
N SER A 62 -15.22 8.98 1.29
CA SER A 62 -13.97 8.41 1.81
C SER A 62 -13.63 7.04 1.22
N GLY A 63 -14.55 6.40 0.50
CA GLY A 63 -14.35 5.08 -0.13
C GLY A 63 -14.66 3.90 0.79
N ALA A 64 -15.56 4.07 1.76
CA ALA A 64 -15.97 2.99 2.66
C ALA A 64 -16.62 1.82 1.90
N SER A 65 -16.51 0.61 2.46
CA SER A 65 -17.00 -0.61 1.80
C SER A 65 -18.52 -0.68 1.73
N GLY A 66 -19.05 -0.78 0.51
CA GLY A 66 -20.45 -1.08 0.22
C GLY A 66 -21.45 -0.06 0.79
N GLU A 67 -22.69 -0.52 0.99
CA GLU A 67 -23.78 0.34 1.45
C GLU A 67 -23.73 0.58 2.98
N PRO A 68 -24.13 1.78 3.46
CA PRO A 68 -24.30 2.11 4.87
C PRO A 68 -25.05 1.02 5.66
N PRO A 69 -24.52 0.59 6.82
CA PRO A 69 -25.18 -0.43 7.63
C PRO A 69 -26.46 0.12 8.28
N ALA A 70 -27.52 -0.71 8.32
CA ALA A 70 -28.79 -0.40 8.99
C ALA A 70 -28.67 -0.57 10.52
N ARG A 71 -27.93 0.34 11.17
CA ARG A 71 -27.70 0.38 12.63
C ARG A 71 -28.13 1.74 13.19
N SER A 72 -28.23 1.83 14.52
CA SER A 72 -28.40 3.11 15.21
C SER A 72 -27.22 4.06 14.93
N HIS A 73 -27.44 5.36 15.08
CA HIS A 73 -26.45 6.41 14.80
C HIS A 73 -25.05 6.08 15.31
N ALA A 74 -24.91 5.82 16.62
CA ALA A 74 -23.64 5.49 17.26
C ALA A 74 -23.02 4.15 16.77
N GLY A 75 -23.86 3.18 16.41
CA GLY A 75 -23.43 1.85 16.01
C GLY A 75 -23.03 1.74 14.54
N LYS A 76 -23.55 2.64 13.69
CA LYS A 76 -23.38 2.62 12.24
C LYS A 76 -21.93 2.83 11.83
N TRP A 77 -21.30 3.86 12.38
CA TRP A 77 -19.97 4.30 11.98
C TRP A 77 -18.88 3.28 12.32
N LYS A 78 -18.89 2.77 13.56
CA LYS A 78 -17.93 1.75 14.00
C LYS A 78 -18.03 0.47 13.18
N GLU A 79 -19.24 0.05 12.82
CA GLU A 79 -19.46 -1.14 12.00
C GLU A 79 -18.97 -0.93 10.57
N TRP A 80 -19.17 0.26 10.01
CA TRP A 80 -18.74 0.57 8.65
C TRP A 80 -17.20 0.65 8.53
N LEU A 81 -16.53 1.25 9.52
CA LEU A 81 -15.07 1.20 9.62
C LEU A 81 -14.58 -0.24 9.75
N PHE A 82 -15.20 -1.03 10.62
CA PHE A 82 -14.83 -2.42 10.81
C PHE A 82 -14.99 -3.25 9.52
N ARG A 83 -16.11 -3.09 8.80
CA ARG A 83 -16.34 -3.73 7.49
C ARG A 83 -15.29 -3.33 6.47
N SER A 84 -14.94 -2.04 6.42
CA SER A 84 -13.90 -1.52 5.53
C SER A 84 -12.52 -2.11 5.83
N GLY A 85 -12.23 -2.41 7.10
CA GLY A 85 -11.01 -3.12 7.54
C GLY A 85 -11.00 -4.64 7.27
N GLN A 86 -12.12 -5.25 6.89
CA GLN A 86 -12.17 -6.66 6.48
C GLN A 86 -12.15 -6.84 4.96
N ASP A 87 -12.46 -5.79 4.21
CA ASP A 87 -12.58 -5.85 2.76
C ASP A 87 -11.22 -5.62 2.08
N ALA A 88 -10.69 -6.65 1.42
CA ALA A 88 -9.44 -6.57 0.65
C ALA A 88 -9.49 -5.60 -0.53
N ARG A 89 -10.70 -5.21 -0.96
CA ARG A 89 -10.90 -4.25 -2.05
C ARG A 89 -10.90 -2.81 -1.57
N VAL A 90 -10.76 -2.54 -0.27
CA VAL A 90 -10.78 -1.19 0.29
C VAL A 90 -9.45 -0.90 0.98
N ASP A 91 -8.95 0.32 0.84
CA ASP A 91 -7.81 0.79 1.62
C ASP A 91 -8.34 1.32 2.96
N SER A 92 -8.35 0.44 3.97
CA SER A 92 -8.93 0.74 5.27
C SER A 92 -8.25 1.90 6.00
N LEU A 93 -6.93 2.07 5.82
CA LEU A 93 -6.17 3.16 6.43
C LEU A 93 -6.50 4.49 5.76
N GLN A 94 -6.64 4.49 4.44
CA GLN A 94 -7.06 5.68 3.71
C GLN A 94 -8.49 6.10 4.07
N VAL A 95 -9.44 5.16 4.11
CA VAL A 95 -10.82 5.45 4.55
C VAL A 95 -10.83 6.06 5.96
N LEU A 96 -10.10 5.44 6.89
CA LEU A 96 -10.02 5.91 8.27
C LEU A 96 -9.44 7.31 8.37
N GLY A 97 -8.36 7.58 7.63
CA GLY A 97 -7.72 8.88 7.59
C GLY A 97 -8.60 9.97 7.00
N ASN A 98 -9.25 9.70 5.86
CA ASN A 98 -10.18 10.65 5.21
C ASN A 98 -11.36 11.02 6.12
N VAL A 99 -11.94 10.04 6.83
CA VAL A 99 -13.06 10.30 7.78
C VAL A 99 -12.60 11.17 8.95
N LEU A 100 -11.37 10.97 9.43
CA LEU A 100 -10.82 11.72 10.56
C LEU A 100 -10.22 13.07 10.16
N GLU A 101 -9.96 13.32 8.88
CA GLU A 101 -9.32 14.53 8.39
C GLU A 101 -10.04 15.78 8.89
N GLU A 102 -11.36 15.83 8.70
CA GLU A 102 -12.18 16.97 9.14
C GLU A 102 -12.09 17.20 10.66
N TYR A 103 -12.04 16.14 11.46
CA TYR A 103 -11.98 16.25 12.92
C TYR A 103 -10.59 16.61 13.45
N MET A 104 -9.54 16.01 12.90
CA MET A 104 -8.16 16.12 13.40
C MET A 104 -7.44 17.38 12.91
N ASP A 105 -7.80 17.85 11.72
CA ASP A 105 -7.14 18.99 11.06
C ASP A 105 -7.91 20.30 11.25
N THR A 106 -9.21 20.25 11.60
CA THR A 106 -9.98 21.46 11.92
C THR A 106 -9.77 21.85 13.38
N VAL A 107 -9.22 23.04 13.60
CA VAL A 107 -9.11 23.62 14.94
C VAL A 107 -10.50 24.09 15.38
N PRO A 108 -10.98 23.72 16.58
CA PRO A 108 -12.27 24.20 17.08
C PRO A 108 -12.27 25.73 17.21
N ALA A 109 -13.44 26.35 17.08
CA ALA A 109 -13.60 27.80 17.17
C ALA A 109 -13.10 28.38 18.51
N SER A 110 -13.21 27.59 19.59
CA SER A 110 -12.56 27.87 20.87
C SER A 110 -11.30 27.01 21.01
N PRO A 111 -10.10 27.62 21.10
CA PRO A 111 -8.86 26.87 21.31
C PRO A 111 -8.81 26.14 22.66
N ASP A 112 -9.72 26.47 23.58
CA ASP A 112 -9.85 25.85 24.92
C ASP A 112 -10.94 24.79 25.01
N ASP A 113 -11.42 24.28 23.86
CA ASP A 113 -12.30 23.12 23.85
C ASP A 113 -11.56 21.88 24.39
N LEU A 114 -11.77 21.61 25.68
CA LEU A 114 -11.17 20.49 26.39
C LEU A 114 -11.66 19.15 25.83
N ALA A 115 -12.94 19.06 25.43
CA ALA A 115 -13.52 17.83 24.90
C ALA A 115 -12.88 17.45 23.56
N TRP A 116 -12.61 18.43 22.69
CA TRP A 116 -11.86 18.18 21.45
C TRP A 116 -10.43 17.69 21.73
N LYS A 117 -9.70 18.34 22.65
CA LYS A 117 -8.33 17.94 23.03
C LYS A 117 -8.29 16.52 23.60
N GLU A 118 -9.21 16.20 24.50
CA GLU A 118 -9.33 14.87 25.09
C GLU A 118 -9.65 13.80 24.04
N ASN A 119 -10.62 14.06 23.16
CA ASN A 119 -11.00 13.12 22.10
C ASN A 119 -9.86 12.92 21.09
N LYS A 120 -9.15 13.98 20.71
CA LYS A 120 -7.95 13.90 19.88
C LYS A 120 -6.87 13.04 20.54
N ALA A 121 -6.56 13.28 21.81
CA ALA A 121 -5.58 12.48 22.56
C ALA A 121 -6.01 11.01 22.66
N ARG A 122 -7.31 10.73 22.85
CA ARG A 122 -7.87 9.37 22.87
C ARG A 122 -7.69 8.66 21.52
N ILE A 123 -7.90 9.37 20.41
CA ILE A 123 -7.68 8.83 19.06
C ILE A 123 -6.20 8.54 18.83
N GLU A 124 -5.30 9.47 19.18
CA GLU A 124 -3.86 9.30 19.03
C GLU A 124 -3.32 8.12 19.86
N ALA A 125 -3.83 7.94 21.09
CA ALA A 125 -3.50 6.78 21.93
C ALA A 125 -3.96 5.46 21.27
N ALA A 126 -5.18 5.42 20.75
CA ALA A 126 -5.71 4.23 20.06
C ALA A 126 -4.91 3.89 18.79
N PHE A 127 -4.47 4.90 18.04
CA PHE A 127 -3.56 4.68 16.91
C PHE A 127 -2.23 4.09 17.38
N ALA A 128 -1.63 4.64 18.46
CA ALA A 128 -0.37 4.16 18.99
C ALA A 128 -0.43 2.69 19.44
N GLU A 129 -1.52 2.28 20.12
CA GLU A 129 -1.75 0.89 20.53
C GLU A 129 -1.79 -0.07 19.33
N ASP A 130 -2.41 0.36 18.22
CA ASP A 130 -2.49 -0.42 16.99
C ASP A 130 -1.20 -0.34 16.14
N GLY A 131 -0.16 0.40 16.58
CA GLY A 131 1.08 0.60 15.82
C GLY A 131 0.88 1.50 14.59
N LEU A 132 -0.04 2.44 14.68
CA LEU A 132 -0.41 3.38 13.64
C LEU A 132 -0.10 4.81 14.08
N ARG A 133 0.08 5.71 13.12
CA ARG A 133 0.24 7.14 13.38
C ARG A 133 -0.54 7.94 12.36
N TYR A 134 -1.29 8.92 12.88
CA TYR A 134 -1.96 9.91 12.07
C TYR A 134 -1.01 11.04 11.68
N TYR A 135 -1.12 11.48 10.43
CA TYR A 135 -0.48 12.65 9.85
C TYR A 135 -1.58 13.51 9.20
N ARG A 136 -1.30 14.81 9.08
CA ARG A 136 -2.23 15.76 8.46
C ARG A 136 -2.66 15.32 7.06
N HIS A 137 -3.83 15.78 6.64
CA HIS A 137 -4.49 15.44 5.38
C HIS A 137 -4.91 13.98 5.31
N GLY A 138 -5.42 13.44 6.43
CA GLY A 138 -5.97 12.08 6.46
C GLY A 138 -4.96 10.97 6.20
N ARG A 139 -3.67 11.19 6.50
CA ARG A 139 -2.61 10.23 6.19
C ARG A 139 -2.33 9.34 7.41
N VAL A 140 -2.76 8.09 7.37
CA VAL A 140 -2.48 7.11 8.43
C VAL A 140 -1.40 6.14 7.96
N LEU A 141 -0.31 6.02 8.72
CA LEU A 141 0.79 5.12 8.40
C LEU A 141 1.05 4.13 9.55
N PRO A 142 1.35 2.87 9.25
CA PRO A 142 1.93 1.96 10.22
C PRO A 142 3.30 2.48 10.65
N VAL A 143 3.43 2.78 11.93
CA VAL A 143 4.73 2.98 12.56
C VAL A 143 5.13 1.60 13.06
N GLY A 144 6.17 1.02 12.45
CA GLY A 144 6.68 -0.29 12.85
C GLY A 144 6.74 -0.34 14.37
N ARG A 145 6.03 -1.32 14.97
CA ARG A 145 6.07 -1.50 16.42
C ARG A 145 7.54 -1.62 16.78
N VAL A 146 7.99 -0.76 17.70
CA VAL A 146 9.21 -1.06 18.44
C VAL A 146 8.86 -2.33 19.16
N ALA A 147 9.31 -3.47 18.62
CA ALA A 147 9.14 -4.73 19.32
C ALA A 147 9.69 -4.51 20.73
N ASP A 148 8.97 -4.98 21.74
CA ASP A 148 9.37 -4.85 23.14
C ASP A 148 10.87 -5.14 23.25
N SER A 149 11.61 -4.39 24.06
CA SER A 149 13.08 -4.33 23.99
C SER A 149 13.79 -5.71 24.02
N GLU A 150 13.10 -6.74 24.49
CA GLU A 150 13.49 -8.15 24.40
C GLU A 150 13.74 -8.63 22.97
N ASP A 151 12.91 -8.23 21.99
CA ASP A 151 13.04 -8.65 20.59
C ASP A 151 14.17 -7.88 19.88
N ILE A 152 14.35 -6.59 20.20
CA ILE A 152 15.51 -5.80 19.72
C ILE A 152 16.81 -6.35 20.32
N SER A 153 16.78 -6.81 21.56
CA SER A 153 17.92 -7.46 22.21
C SER A 153 18.25 -8.80 21.56
N GLN A 154 17.25 -9.59 21.16
CA GLN A 154 17.45 -10.84 20.42
C GLN A 154 17.95 -10.61 18.99
N VAL A 155 17.43 -9.60 18.28
CA VAL A 155 17.88 -9.24 16.94
C VAL A 155 19.28 -8.63 16.98
N SER A 156 19.57 -7.77 17.97
CA SER A 156 20.92 -7.23 18.19
C SER A 156 21.89 -8.33 18.61
N ALA A 157 21.51 -9.28 19.48
CA ALA A 157 22.36 -10.41 19.85
C ALA A 157 22.68 -11.33 18.65
N ARG A 158 21.81 -11.39 17.64
CA ARG A 158 22.08 -12.09 16.38
C ARG A 158 22.92 -11.29 15.38
N LEU A 159 22.93 -9.96 15.49
CA LEU A 159 23.59 -9.06 14.55
C LEU A 159 24.91 -8.47 15.07
N VAL A 160 25.21 -8.55 16.37
CA VAL A 160 26.50 -8.15 16.94
C VAL A 160 27.50 -9.25 16.62
N PRO A 161 28.48 -9.03 15.72
CA PRO A 161 29.62 -9.92 15.62
C PRO A 161 30.33 -9.89 16.97
N ALA A 162 30.78 -11.06 17.45
CA ALA A 162 31.61 -11.14 18.64
C ALA A 162 32.70 -10.05 18.57
N LYS A 163 32.84 -9.28 19.65
CA LYS A 163 33.83 -8.22 19.73
C LYS A 163 35.19 -8.88 19.46
N PRO A 164 35.91 -8.50 18.38
CA PRO A 164 37.12 -9.18 18.03
C PRO A 164 38.19 -8.93 19.09
N ASP A 165 38.84 -10.00 19.54
CA ASP A 165 39.86 -9.93 20.60
C ASP A 165 41.21 -9.43 20.05
N ASN A 166 41.41 -9.50 18.73
CA ASN A 166 42.65 -9.06 18.09
C ASN A 166 42.40 -8.41 16.71
N VAL A 167 43.35 -7.59 16.28
CA VAL A 167 43.36 -6.81 15.03
C VAL A 167 43.21 -7.71 13.80
N ASP A 168 43.79 -8.91 13.78
CA ASP A 168 43.65 -9.87 12.68
C ASP A 168 42.18 -10.26 12.42
N GLU A 169 41.37 -10.38 13.48
CA GLU A 169 39.96 -10.74 13.37
C GLU A 169 39.13 -9.59 12.80
N VAL A 170 39.46 -8.34 13.16
CA VAL A 170 38.88 -7.14 12.56
C VAL A 170 39.11 -7.13 11.04
N VAL A 171 40.34 -7.44 10.62
CA VAL A 171 40.71 -7.48 9.19
C VAL A 171 39.89 -8.54 8.44
N GLN A 172 39.71 -9.72 9.04
CA GLN A 172 38.88 -10.77 8.44
C GLN A 172 37.41 -10.37 8.29
N ILE A 173 36.82 -9.72 9.31
CA ILE A 173 35.43 -9.24 9.28
C ILE A 173 35.23 -8.21 8.17
N VAL A 174 36.16 -7.26 8.02
CA VAL A 174 36.09 -6.21 6.98
C VAL A 174 36.21 -6.82 5.59
N ILE A 175 37.17 -7.72 5.36
CA ILE A 175 37.34 -8.39 4.06
C ILE A 175 36.10 -9.24 3.72
N GLN A 176 35.54 -9.95 4.69
CA GLN A 176 34.34 -10.77 4.49
C GLN A 176 33.08 -9.92 4.23
N GLY A 177 32.97 -8.75 4.87
CA GLY A 177 31.92 -7.78 4.60
C GLY A 177 32.00 -7.18 3.20
N LEU A 178 33.21 -6.86 2.73
CA LEU A 178 33.44 -6.27 1.40
C LEU A 178 33.10 -7.24 0.26
N ARG A 179 33.33 -8.55 0.41
CA ARG A 179 32.98 -9.54 -0.63
C ARG A 179 31.48 -9.66 -0.90
N ARG A 180 30.61 -9.33 0.06
CA ARG A 180 29.14 -9.37 -0.11
C ARG A 180 28.59 -8.21 -0.96
N GLY A 181 29.35 -7.12 -1.12
CA GLY A 181 28.96 -5.95 -1.90
C GLY A 181 29.32 -6.02 -3.40
N HIS A 182 30.20 -6.93 -3.79
CA HIS A 182 30.70 -7.05 -5.17
C HIS A 182 29.95 -8.15 -5.93
N ALA A 183 28.66 -7.95 -6.19
CA ALA A 183 28.01 -8.68 -7.28
C ALA A 183 28.65 -8.23 -8.61
N PRO A 184 29.14 -9.15 -9.46
CA PRO A 184 29.73 -8.75 -10.73
C PRO A 184 28.65 -8.16 -11.62
N ALA A 185 28.80 -6.88 -11.99
CA ALA A 185 28.02 -6.28 -13.07
C ALA A 185 28.39 -7.00 -14.38
N HIS A 186 27.59 -7.98 -14.77
CA HIS A 186 27.72 -8.58 -16.09
C HIS A 186 27.34 -7.51 -17.14
N ILE A 187 28.35 -6.98 -17.82
CA ILE A 187 28.15 -6.14 -18.99
C ILE A 187 27.74 -7.09 -20.12
N SER A 188 26.43 -7.14 -20.40
CA SER A 188 25.89 -7.96 -21.48
C SER A 188 26.35 -7.40 -22.82
N ALA A 189 27.40 -8.00 -23.39
CA ALA A 189 27.89 -7.69 -24.73
C ALA A 189 26.81 -7.99 -25.76
N LYS A 190 26.41 -6.97 -26.52
CA LYS A 190 25.51 -7.07 -27.68
C LYS A 190 26.01 -8.16 -28.64
N ARG A 191 25.34 -9.31 -28.69
CA ARG A 191 25.53 -10.27 -29.79
C ARG A 191 24.73 -9.79 -30.99
N SER A 192 25.47 -9.21 -31.93
CA SER A 192 25.07 -8.97 -33.31
C SER A 192 24.53 -10.26 -33.92
N CYS A 193 23.25 -10.25 -34.30
CA CYS A 193 22.62 -11.31 -35.07
C CYS A 193 23.16 -11.26 -36.51
N ARG A 194 24.13 -12.13 -36.84
CA ARG A 194 24.42 -12.52 -38.23
C ARG A 194 23.43 -13.62 -38.63
N ARG A 195 22.54 -13.31 -39.59
CA ARG A 195 21.79 -14.31 -40.37
C ARG A 195 22.75 -15.01 -41.34
N PRO A 196 22.82 -16.35 -41.40
CA PRO A 196 23.34 -17.05 -42.56
C PRO A 196 22.22 -17.39 -43.55
N ALA A 197 22.53 -17.21 -44.83
CA ALA A 197 21.77 -17.68 -45.97
C ALA A 197 21.94 -19.20 -46.17
N GLY A 198 20.90 -19.86 -46.67
CA GLY A 198 20.91 -21.25 -47.13
C GLY A 198 19.48 -21.73 -47.37
N LYS A 199 18.95 -21.53 -48.59
CA LYS A 199 18.81 -22.58 -49.62
C LYS A 199 18.25 -23.90 -49.07
N SER A 200 16.96 -24.14 -49.33
CA SER A 200 16.52 -25.50 -49.62
C SER A 200 15.47 -25.50 -50.71
N LEU A 201 15.83 -26.24 -51.74
CA LEU A 201 15.20 -26.49 -53.02
C LEU A 201 14.41 -27.79 -52.85
N ILE A 202 13.09 -27.80 -53.05
CA ILE A 202 12.39 -29.05 -53.32
C ILE A 202 11.31 -28.85 -54.37
N HIS A 203 11.21 -29.92 -55.16
CA HIS A 203 10.79 -30.03 -56.53
C HIS A 203 9.27 -30.08 -56.73
N LEU A 204 8.90 -29.87 -57.99
CA LEU A 204 7.57 -29.83 -58.61
C LEU A 204 6.84 -31.19 -58.70
N ARG A 205 5.55 -31.08 -59.05
CA ARG A 205 4.57 -32.04 -59.65
C ARG A 205 3.79 -32.89 -58.63
N GLY A 206 2.48 -33.08 -58.74
CA GLY A 206 1.48 -32.71 -59.75
C GLY A 206 0.27 -33.66 -59.67
N ARG A 207 -0.84 -33.27 -60.33
CA ARG A 207 -2.10 -34.01 -60.66
C ARG A 207 -3.28 -34.02 -59.66
N ALA A 208 -4.23 -33.15 -60.00
CA ALA A 208 -5.66 -33.35 -60.24
C ALA A 208 -6.31 -34.74 -60.01
N GLN A 209 -7.52 -34.72 -59.42
CA GLN A 209 -8.80 -35.12 -60.05
C GLN A 209 -10.02 -34.65 -59.22
N PRO A 210 -11.22 -34.49 -59.81
CA PRO A 210 -12.40 -33.87 -59.21
C PRO A 210 -13.57 -34.83 -58.91
N MET A 211 -14.62 -34.26 -58.30
CA MET A 211 -16.03 -34.70 -58.19
C MET A 211 -16.40 -35.88 -57.28
N LYS A 212 -17.26 -35.60 -56.30
CA LYS A 212 -18.71 -35.88 -56.34
C LYS A 212 -19.47 -34.79 -55.59
#